data_AF-A0A1X4HSN7-F1
#
_entry.id   AF-A0A1X4HSN7-F1
#
_cell.length_a   1.000
_cell.length_b   1.000
_cell.length_c   1.000
_cell.angle_alpha   90.00
_cell.angle_beta   90.00
_cell.angle_gamma   90.00
#
_symmetry.space_group_name_H-M   'P 1'
#
loop_
_entity.id
_entity.type
_entity.pdbx_description
1 polymer ?
#
loop_
_entity_poly.entity_id
_entity_poly.type
_entity_poly.pdbx_seq_one_letter_code
_entity_poly.pdbx_strand_id
1 'polypeptide(L)'
;GEGRRVVHATDEAVLDVAPSDAGWSADGELAFEASRGYAAAAGRDGDTALLVVKGAPETVLPACRDLPEEAAGTAHTLAGQGLRVLAVARRPRRGTDADAELEADLADLEFAGLIALADVPRDTSRELLAELRRAGILPVMLTGDHPETARAIALQLGWPEETEVVTGDDLVAMGRSDRVRALHGAGVVARVAPEQKLHVVEALQQAGRVVAMAGDGANDAAAIRAADVGVGIEARGSA
;
A
#
# COMPACT_ATOMS: atom_id res chain seq x y z
N GLY A 1 -17.80 -23.48 -9.66
CA GLY A 1 -17.62 -22.05 -9.95
C GLY A 1 -16.77 -21.50 -8.85
N GLU A 2 -15.46 -21.70 -8.96
CA GLU A 2 -14.50 -21.25 -7.96
C GLU A 2 -14.15 -19.81 -8.30
N GLY A 3 -14.59 -18.88 -7.45
CA GLY A 3 -14.15 -17.49 -7.51
C GLY A 3 -12.65 -17.49 -7.27
N ARG A 4 -11.88 -17.24 -8.33
CA ARG A 4 -10.43 -17.07 -8.25
C ARG A 4 -10.17 -15.91 -7.27
N ARG A 5 -9.75 -16.22 -6.03
CA ARG A 5 -9.31 -15.22 -5.07
C ARG A 5 -8.29 -14.34 -5.78
N VAL A 6 -8.54 -13.04 -5.83
CA VAL A 6 -7.54 -12.08 -6.29
C VAL A 6 -6.50 -12.02 -5.19
N VAL A 7 -5.43 -12.80 -5.34
CA VAL A 7 -4.26 -12.71 -4.46
C VAL A 7 -3.66 -11.32 -4.66
N HIS A 8 -3.42 -10.60 -3.57
CA HIS A 8 -2.78 -9.30 -3.65
C HIS A 8 -1.34 -9.48 -4.14
N ALA A 9 -0.82 -8.61 -5.02
CA ALA A 9 0.53 -8.77 -5.59
C ALA A 9 1.64 -8.87 -4.51
N THR A 10 1.47 -8.17 -3.39
CA THR A 10 2.35 -8.33 -2.21
C THR A 10 2.34 -9.75 -1.66
N ASP A 11 1.18 -10.41 -1.63
CA ASP A 11 1.05 -11.76 -1.08
C ASP A 11 1.64 -12.79 -2.02
N GLU A 12 1.47 -12.61 -3.33
CA GLU A 12 2.13 -13.40 -4.37
C GLU A 12 3.66 -13.28 -4.25
N ALA A 13 4.19 -12.06 -4.13
CA ALA A 13 5.63 -11.83 -3.98
C ALA A 13 6.21 -12.48 -2.71
N VAL A 14 5.45 -12.53 -1.61
CA VAL A 14 5.88 -13.26 -0.40
C VAL A 14 5.84 -14.76 -0.63
N LEU A 15 4.77 -15.28 -1.23
CA LEU A 15 4.58 -16.73 -1.47
C LEU A 15 5.59 -17.30 -2.47
N ASP A 16 6.07 -16.51 -3.43
CA ASP A 16 7.09 -16.91 -4.40
C ASP A 16 8.43 -17.30 -3.73
N VAL A 17 8.74 -16.71 -2.58
CA VAL A 17 10.00 -16.95 -1.85
C VAL A 17 9.80 -17.67 -0.53
N ALA A 18 8.58 -17.70 0.00
CA ALA A 18 8.26 -18.41 1.23
C ALA A 18 8.24 -19.93 1.00
N PRO A 19 8.76 -20.73 1.94
CA PRO A 19 8.60 -22.17 1.88
C PRO A 19 7.11 -22.54 2.00
N SER A 20 6.72 -23.64 1.36
CA SER A 20 5.36 -24.16 1.51
C SER A 20 5.11 -24.59 2.96
N ASP A 21 4.04 -24.08 3.56
CA ASP A 21 3.60 -24.49 4.89
C ASP A 21 2.45 -25.49 4.81
N ALA A 22 2.79 -26.78 4.84
CA ALA A 22 1.80 -27.85 4.83
C ALA A 22 1.15 -28.10 6.21
N GLY A 23 1.67 -27.46 7.27
CA GLY A 23 1.15 -27.57 8.63
C GLY A 23 -0.03 -26.65 8.90
N TRP A 24 -0.19 -25.60 8.08
CA TRP A 24 -1.24 -24.60 8.23
C TRP A 24 -2.56 -25.01 7.55
N SER A 25 -3.66 -24.87 8.30
CA SER A 25 -5.03 -24.93 7.76
C SER A 25 -5.85 -23.72 8.21
N ALA A 26 -6.39 -22.96 7.26
CA ALA A 26 -7.23 -21.79 7.56
C ALA A 26 -8.68 -22.20 7.84
N ASP A 27 -9.22 -21.76 8.98
CA ASP A 27 -10.64 -21.88 9.34
C ASP A 27 -11.44 -20.66 8.84
N GLY A 28 -10.78 -19.50 8.74
CA GLY A 28 -11.36 -18.25 8.26
C GLY A 28 -10.29 -17.21 7.92
N GLU A 29 -10.63 -16.27 7.05
CA GLU A 29 -9.73 -15.21 6.61
C GLU A 29 -10.46 -13.87 6.55
N LEU A 30 -9.76 -12.83 6.99
CA LEU A 30 -10.13 -11.44 6.83
C LEU A 30 -9.16 -10.82 5.82
N ALA A 31 -9.68 -10.47 4.64
CA ALA A 31 -8.92 -9.84 3.58
C ALA A 31 -8.33 -8.49 4.05
N PHE A 32 -7.33 -7.98 3.33
CA PHE A 32 -6.80 -6.64 3.63
C PHE A 32 -7.82 -5.57 3.23
N GLU A 33 -8.03 -4.57 4.10
CA GLU A 33 -8.72 -3.33 3.78
C GLU A 33 -7.86 -2.14 4.21
N ALA A 34 -7.76 -1.13 3.34
CA ALA A 34 -6.91 0.04 3.61
C ALA A 34 -7.33 0.81 4.87
N SER A 35 -8.64 0.88 5.16
CA SER A 35 -9.19 1.51 6.36
C SER A 35 -8.80 0.78 7.65
N ARG A 36 -8.63 -0.55 7.57
CA ARG A 36 -8.26 -1.41 8.70
C ARG A 36 -6.74 -1.54 8.84
N GLY A 37 -6.00 -1.48 7.74
CA GLY A 37 -4.53 -1.53 7.73
C GLY A 37 -3.93 -2.92 7.97
N TYR A 38 -4.73 -3.99 8.02
CA TYR A 38 -4.25 -5.36 8.17
C TYR A 38 -5.17 -6.40 7.51
N ALA A 39 -4.60 -7.58 7.28
CA ALA A 39 -5.29 -8.83 6.99
C ALA A 39 -5.02 -9.84 8.12
N ALA A 40 -5.95 -10.75 8.34
CA ALA A 40 -5.82 -11.77 9.37
C ALA A 40 -6.34 -13.12 8.88
N ALA A 41 -5.80 -14.20 9.45
CA ALA A 41 -6.28 -15.55 9.24
C ALA A 41 -6.40 -16.27 10.58
N ALA A 42 -7.57 -16.83 10.83
CA ALA A 42 -7.80 -17.73 11.95
C ALA A 42 -7.68 -19.16 11.42
N GLY A 43 -6.84 -19.97 12.04
CA GLY A 43 -6.55 -21.31 11.55
C GLY A 43 -5.80 -22.15 12.56
N ARG A 44 -5.11 -23.16 12.06
CA ARG A 44 -4.35 -24.11 12.87
C ARG A 44 -3.00 -24.37 12.23
N ASP A 45 -1.97 -24.41 13.06
CA ASP A 45 -0.65 -24.95 12.75
C ASP A 45 -0.49 -26.27 13.52
N GLY A 46 -0.67 -27.38 12.82
CA GLY A 46 -0.86 -28.70 13.44
C GLY A 46 -2.06 -28.71 14.41
N ASP A 47 -1.81 -29.01 15.68
CA ASP A 47 -2.84 -29.01 16.74
C ASP A 47 -3.08 -27.62 17.37
N THR A 48 -2.29 -26.61 17.01
CA THR A 48 -2.33 -25.29 17.65
C THR A 48 -3.26 -24.35 16.89
N ALA A 49 -4.36 -23.93 17.52
CA ALA A 49 -5.26 -22.93 16.96
C ALA A 49 -4.66 -21.51 17.12
N LEU A 50 -4.45 -20.81 16.00
CA LEU A 50 -3.79 -19.51 15.94
C LEU A 50 -4.61 -18.47 15.17
N LEU A 51 -4.46 -17.22 15.59
CA LEU A 51 -4.74 -16.04 14.78
C LEU A 51 -3.40 -15.51 14.29
N VAL A 52 -3.25 -15.36 12.98
CA VAL A 52 -2.07 -14.77 12.33
C VAL A 52 -2.51 -13.48 11.67
N VAL A 53 -1.72 -12.43 11.84
CA VAL A 53 -2.00 -11.08 11.36
C VAL A 53 -0.80 -10.57 10.58
N LYS A 54 -1.06 -9.98 9.41
CA LYS A 54 -0.08 -9.20 8.66
C LYS A 54 -0.67 -7.85 8.29
N GLY A 55 0.10 -6.79 8.42
CA GLY A 55 -0.41 -5.45 8.14
C GLY A 55 0.63 -4.37 8.26
N ALA A 56 0.16 -3.12 8.21
CA ALA A 56 0.98 -1.95 8.38
C ALA A 56 1.64 -1.95 9.78
N PRO A 57 2.94 -1.62 9.89
CA PRO A 57 3.65 -1.60 11.18
C PRO A 57 2.95 -0.76 12.25
N GLU A 58 2.46 0.42 11.89
CA GLU A 58 1.74 1.33 12.79
C GLU A 58 0.40 0.78 13.29
N THR A 59 -0.16 -0.23 12.62
CA THR A 59 -1.41 -0.89 13.01
C THR A 59 -1.13 -2.14 13.86
N VAL A 60 -0.16 -2.97 13.46
CA VAL A 60 0.07 -4.29 14.08
C VAL A 60 0.99 -4.20 15.30
N LEU A 61 2.05 -3.38 15.24
CA LEU A 61 3.02 -3.28 16.34
C LEU A 61 2.39 -2.80 17.66
N PRO A 62 1.47 -1.82 17.69
CA PRO A 62 0.81 -1.40 18.94
C PRO A 62 -0.03 -2.50 19.61
N ALA A 63 -0.47 -3.51 18.85
CA ALA A 63 -1.25 -4.63 19.36
C ALA A 63 -0.36 -5.79 19.89
N CYS A 64 0.97 -5.66 19.78
CA CYS A 64 1.91 -6.69 20.22
C CYS A 64 2.30 -6.52 21.70
N ARG A 65 2.33 -7.63 22.45
CA ARG A 65 2.93 -7.70 23.79
C ARG A 65 4.45 -7.88 23.68
N ASP A 66 5.17 -7.40 24.68
CA ASP A 66 6.63 -7.57 24.82
C ASP A 66 7.40 -7.22 23.54
N LEU A 67 6.94 -6.19 22.82
CA LEU A 67 7.50 -5.79 21.52
C LEU A 67 8.98 -5.38 21.70
N PRO A 68 9.91 -5.89 20.89
CA PRO A 68 11.29 -5.43 20.90
C PRO A 68 11.37 -3.92 20.63
N GLU A 69 12.15 -3.20 21.44
CA GLU A 69 12.26 -1.73 21.37
C GLU A 69 12.69 -1.25 19.97
N GLU A 70 13.49 -2.05 19.27
CA GLU A 70 14.00 -1.76 17.93
C GLU A 70 13.00 -2.05 16.79
N ALA A 71 11.89 -2.74 17.04
CA ALA A 71 10.99 -3.21 15.98
C ALA A 71 10.38 -2.03 15.18
N ALA A 72 9.87 -1.01 15.90
CA ALA A 72 9.32 0.18 15.26
C ALA A 72 10.39 0.99 14.52
N GLY A 73 11.58 1.16 15.12
CA GLY A 73 12.71 1.87 14.50
C GLY A 73 13.23 1.16 13.25
N THR A 74 13.26 -0.17 13.26
CA THR A 74 13.63 -1.00 12.10
C THR A 74 12.61 -0.87 10.98
N ALA A 75 11.32 -0.94 11.31
CA ALA A 75 10.25 -0.75 10.32
C ALA A 75 10.35 0.63 9.65
N HIS A 76 10.56 1.70 10.44
CA HIS A 76 10.75 3.05 9.92
C HIS A 76 12.01 3.17 9.04
N THR A 77 13.13 2.56 9.46
CA THR A 77 14.37 2.57 8.68
C THR A 77 14.19 1.90 7.32
N LEU A 78 13.53 0.74 7.28
CA LEU A 78 13.24 0.01 6.04
C LEU A 78 12.29 0.80 5.14
N ALA A 79 11.24 1.42 5.71
CA ALA A 79 10.34 2.29 4.95
C ALA A 79 11.07 3.50 4.35
N GLY A 80 11.99 4.12 5.10
CA GLY A 80 12.84 5.21 4.62
C GLY A 80 13.80 4.82 3.49
N GLN A 81 14.07 3.52 3.31
CA GLN A 81 14.82 2.98 2.17
C GLN A 81 13.93 2.77 0.93
N GLY A 82 12.64 3.08 1.00
CA GLY A 82 11.68 2.85 -0.09
C GLY A 82 11.14 1.42 -0.13
N LEU A 83 11.32 0.63 0.93
CA LEU A 83 10.73 -0.69 1.02
C LEU A 83 9.29 -0.60 1.52
N ARG A 84 8.40 -1.45 0.96
CA ARG A 84 7.08 -1.71 1.53
C ARG A 84 7.28 -2.66 2.72
N VAL A 85 6.89 -2.23 3.91
CA VAL A 85 7.10 -2.99 5.15
C VAL A 85 5.76 -3.53 5.66
N LEU A 86 5.72 -4.82 5.98
CA LEU A 86 4.63 -5.47 6.69
C LEU A 86 5.13 -5.98 8.04
N ALA A 87 4.37 -5.73 9.09
CA ALA A 87 4.56 -6.40 10.38
C ALA A 87 3.71 -7.67 10.42
N VAL A 88 4.32 -8.77 10.88
CA VAL A 88 3.66 -10.06 11.07
C VAL A 88 3.64 -10.37 12.55
N ALA A 89 2.48 -10.75 13.05
CA ALA A 89 2.29 -11.13 14.44
C ALA A 89 1.26 -12.25 14.53
N ARG A 90 1.27 -12.98 15.65
CA ARG A 90 0.37 -14.10 15.86
C ARG A 90 -0.02 -14.23 17.32
N ARG A 91 -1.12 -14.93 17.61
CA ARG A 91 -1.44 -15.38 18.96
C ARG A 91 -2.25 -16.67 18.93
N PRO A 92 -2.27 -17.44 20.02
CA PRO A 92 -3.28 -18.47 20.21
C PRO A 92 -4.70 -17.89 20.09
N ARG A 93 -5.60 -18.67 19.49
CA ARG A 93 -7.03 -18.32 19.49
C ARG A 93 -7.58 -18.44 20.91
N ARG A 94 -8.38 -17.44 21.30
CA ARG A 94 -9.09 -17.34 22.57
C ARG A 94 -10.35 -18.21 22.58
N GLY A 95 -10.91 -18.50 21.41
CA GLY A 95 -12.12 -19.30 21.25
C GLY A 95 -12.11 -20.20 20.02
N THR A 96 -13.14 -21.03 19.89
CA THR A 96 -13.31 -21.99 18.77
C THR A 96 -14.02 -21.37 17.56
N ASP A 97 -14.69 -20.24 17.74
CA ASP A 97 -15.31 -19.48 16.67
C ASP A 97 -14.24 -18.67 15.91
N ALA A 98 -14.15 -18.86 14.60
CA ALA A 98 -13.13 -18.22 13.77
C ALA A 98 -13.56 -16.81 13.38
N ASP A 99 -14.86 -16.62 13.08
CA ASP A 99 -15.40 -15.34 12.65
C ASP A 99 -15.36 -14.34 13.80
N ALA A 100 -15.77 -14.77 15.00
CA ALA A 100 -15.67 -13.95 16.20
C ALA A 100 -14.23 -13.53 16.54
N GLU A 101 -13.23 -14.34 16.17
CA GLU A 101 -11.82 -13.98 16.36
C GLU A 101 -11.30 -12.99 15.32
N LEU A 102 -11.83 -13.04 14.10
CA LEU A 102 -11.46 -12.14 13.01
C LEU A 102 -12.15 -10.76 13.16
N GLU A 103 -13.34 -10.71 13.76
CA GLU A 103 -14.07 -9.47 14.05
C GLU A 103 -13.54 -8.73 15.28
N ALA A 104 -12.79 -9.39 16.15
CA ALA A 104 -12.26 -8.80 17.37
C ALA A 104 -11.10 -7.83 17.11
N ASP A 105 -10.99 -6.80 17.96
CA ASP A 105 -9.86 -5.88 17.92
C ASP A 105 -8.53 -6.61 18.17
N LEU A 106 -7.49 -6.15 17.48
CA LEU A 106 -6.14 -6.67 17.65
C LEU A 106 -5.60 -6.35 19.04
N ALA A 107 -5.25 -7.38 19.80
CA ALA A 107 -4.62 -7.26 21.10
C ALA A 107 -3.85 -8.55 21.46
N ASP A 108 -2.90 -8.41 22.39
CA ASP A 108 -2.07 -9.50 22.93
C ASP A 108 -1.35 -10.35 21.86
N LEU A 109 -0.95 -9.72 20.75
CA LEU A 109 -0.22 -10.39 19.68
C LEU A 109 1.24 -10.62 20.08
N GLU A 110 1.82 -11.73 19.64
CA GLU A 110 3.25 -11.98 19.69
C GLU A 110 3.86 -11.57 18.35
N PHE A 111 4.81 -10.63 18.40
CA PHE A 111 5.50 -10.15 17.22
C PHE A 111 6.38 -11.26 16.63
N ALA A 112 6.15 -11.60 15.35
CA ALA A 112 6.91 -12.64 14.66
C ALA A 112 8.06 -12.06 13.82
N GLY A 113 7.88 -10.86 13.24
CA GLY A 113 8.91 -10.21 12.46
C GLY A 113 8.36 -9.18 11.47
N LEU A 114 9.28 -8.61 10.68
CA LEU A 114 8.96 -7.72 9.56
C LEU A 114 9.23 -8.44 8.23
N ILE A 115 8.40 -8.16 7.25
CA ILE A 115 8.66 -8.47 5.83
C ILE A 115 8.88 -7.13 5.13
N ALA A 116 9.98 -7.00 4.41
CA ALA A 116 10.28 -5.83 3.60
C ALA A 116 10.35 -6.22 2.12
N LEU A 117 9.53 -5.57 1.30
CA LEU A 117 9.45 -5.81 -0.14
C LEU A 117 9.97 -4.59 -0.89
N ALA A 118 10.79 -4.82 -1.89
CA ALA A 118 11.25 -3.77 -2.80
C ALA A 118 10.32 -3.70 -4.01
N ASP A 119 9.61 -2.59 -4.19
CA ASP A 119 8.92 -2.26 -5.43
C ASP A 119 9.90 -1.44 -6.30
N VAL A 120 10.77 -2.15 -7.02
CA VAL A 120 11.90 -1.54 -7.71
C VAL A 120 11.40 -0.81 -8.95
N PRO A 121 11.56 0.52 -9.04
CA PRO A 121 11.19 1.25 -10.25
C PRO A 121 12.00 0.76 -11.44
N ARG A 122 11.38 0.76 -12.64
CA ARG A 122 12.09 0.42 -13.88
C ARG A 122 13.32 1.33 -14.05
N ASP A 123 14.42 0.79 -14.57
CA ASP A 123 15.67 1.53 -14.79
C ASP A 123 15.46 2.80 -15.64
N THR A 124 14.50 2.78 -16.56
CA THR A 124 14.16 3.90 -17.44
C THR A 124 13.31 4.99 -16.77
N SER A 125 12.74 4.75 -15.59
CA SER A 125 11.78 5.64 -14.93
C SER A 125 12.40 7.01 -14.61
N ARG A 126 13.64 7.02 -14.09
CA ARG A 126 14.32 8.27 -13.74
C ARG A 126 14.52 9.17 -14.96
N GLU A 127 14.98 8.59 -16.07
CA GLU A 127 15.24 9.34 -17.31
C GLU A 127 13.96 9.91 -17.90
N LEU A 128 12.89 9.10 -17.95
CA LEU A 128 11.56 9.53 -18.40
C LEU A 128 11.04 10.72 -17.57
N LEU A 129 11.13 10.66 -16.25
CA LEU A 129 10.67 11.72 -15.37
C LEU A 129 11.49 13.01 -15.54
N ALA A 130 12.79 12.89 -15.81
CA ALA A 130 13.64 14.03 -16.12
C ALA A 130 13.25 14.66 -17.47
N GLU A 131 12.92 13.85 -18.48
CA GLU A 131 12.41 14.32 -19.78
C GLU A 131 11.09 15.07 -19.66
N LEU A 132 10.13 14.52 -18.93
CA LEU A 132 8.84 15.16 -18.68
C LEU A 132 9.03 16.53 -18.03
N ARG A 133 9.87 16.63 -16.99
CA ARG A 133 10.18 17.91 -16.34
C ARG A 133 10.84 18.91 -17.28
N ARG A 134 11.79 18.47 -18.12
CA ARG A 134 12.43 19.33 -19.15
C ARG A 134 11.43 19.83 -20.18
N ALA A 135 10.39 19.06 -20.48
CA ALA A 135 9.29 19.47 -21.35
C ALA A 135 8.25 20.38 -20.67
N GLY A 136 8.43 20.72 -19.38
CA GLY A 136 7.49 21.53 -18.61
C GLY A 136 6.28 20.75 -18.08
N ILE A 137 6.31 19.43 -18.14
CA ILE A 137 5.28 18.55 -17.58
C ILE A 137 5.69 18.21 -16.15
N LEU A 138 4.79 18.44 -15.19
CA LEU A 138 5.02 18.17 -13.77
C LEU A 138 4.48 16.77 -13.42
N PRO A 139 5.34 15.78 -13.15
CA PRO A 139 4.88 14.45 -12.76
C PRO A 139 4.43 14.45 -11.30
N VAL A 140 3.27 13.85 -11.04
CA VAL A 140 2.75 13.58 -9.70
C VAL A 140 2.63 12.07 -9.54
N MET A 141 3.25 11.50 -8.50
CA MET A 141 3.14 10.08 -8.18
C MET A 141 1.84 9.83 -7.40
N LEU A 142 1.02 8.87 -7.83
CA LEU A 142 -0.14 8.39 -7.09
C LEU A 142 0.12 6.94 -6.66
N THR A 143 0.16 6.66 -5.36
CA THR A 143 0.41 5.31 -4.83
C THR A 143 -0.48 4.98 -3.63
N GLY A 144 -0.76 3.69 -3.45
CA GLY A 144 -1.38 3.15 -2.24
C GLY A 144 -0.42 2.96 -1.07
N ASP A 145 0.90 3.16 -1.29
CA ASP A 145 1.92 2.95 -0.28
C ASP A 145 1.87 3.95 0.87
N HIS A 146 2.59 3.59 1.94
CA HIS A 146 2.87 4.47 3.07
C HIS A 146 3.58 5.76 2.60
N PRO A 147 3.28 6.95 3.17
CA PRO A 147 3.90 8.21 2.77
C PRO A 147 5.42 8.20 2.80
N GLU A 148 6.04 7.53 3.77
CA GLU A 148 7.50 7.43 3.89
C GLU A 148 8.13 6.63 2.74
N THR A 149 7.56 5.46 2.43
CA THR A 149 7.98 4.62 1.29
C THR A 149 7.80 5.38 -0.02
N ALA A 150 6.64 6.00 -0.22
CA ALA A 150 6.34 6.77 -1.42
C ALA A 150 7.32 7.95 -1.61
N ARG A 151 7.64 8.66 -0.53
CA ARG A 151 8.65 9.73 -0.53
C ARG A 151 10.02 9.20 -0.91
N ALA A 152 10.47 8.11 -0.28
CA ALA A 152 11.77 7.53 -0.56
C ALA A 152 11.90 7.10 -2.03
N ILE A 153 10.87 6.46 -2.60
CA ILE A 153 10.84 6.10 -4.03
C ILE A 153 10.82 7.35 -4.92
N ALA A 154 10.07 8.39 -4.56
CA ALA A 154 10.07 9.65 -5.33
C ALA A 154 11.46 10.30 -5.36
N LEU A 155 12.17 10.37 -4.22
CA LEU A 155 13.55 10.87 -4.17
C LEU A 155 14.50 10.02 -5.01
N GLN A 156 14.37 8.69 -4.90
CA GLN A 156 15.11 7.76 -5.75
C GLN A 156 14.80 7.96 -7.23
N LEU A 157 13.61 8.43 -7.62
CA LEU A 157 13.26 8.73 -9.01
C LEU A 157 13.59 10.17 -9.44
N GLY A 158 14.17 10.97 -8.55
CA GLY A 158 14.65 12.32 -8.85
C GLY A 158 13.62 13.42 -8.61
N TRP A 159 12.61 13.19 -7.77
CA TRP A 159 11.88 14.32 -7.16
C TRP A 159 12.79 15.06 -6.16
N PRO A 160 12.63 16.39 -6.00
CA PRO A 160 13.36 17.18 -5.00
C PRO A 160 13.10 16.75 -3.56
N GLU A 161 14.02 17.03 -2.63
CA GLU A 161 13.84 16.73 -1.21
C GLU A 161 12.65 17.47 -0.58
N GLU A 162 12.35 18.66 -1.08
CA GLU A 162 11.23 19.50 -0.63
C GLU A 162 9.88 19.04 -1.20
N THR A 163 9.85 17.92 -1.92
CA THR A 163 8.61 17.38 -2.48
C THR A 163 7.60 17.11 -1.38
N GLU A 164 6.46 17.80 -1.49
CA GLU A 164 5.33 17.61 -0.59
C GLU A 164 4.63 16.28 -0.89
N VAL A 165 4.36 15.54 0.18
CA VAL A 165 3.61 14.28 0.16
C VAL A 165 2.29 14.54 0.85
N VAL A 166 1.19 14.29 0.14
CA VAL A 166 -0.18 14.44 0.68
C VAL A 166 -0.84 13.06 0.70
N THR A 167 -1.72 12.77 1.65
CA THR A 167 -2.45 11.49 1.64
C THR A 167 -3.81 11.60 0.94
N GLY A 168 -4.33 10.47 0.45
CA GLY A 168 -5.68 10.40 -0.09
C GLY A 168 -6.74 10.91 0.90
N ASP A 169 -6.60 10.56 2.17
CA ASP A 169 -7.53 10.96 3.24
C ASP A 169 -7.45 12.47 3.53
N ASP A 170 -6.25 13.06 3.55
CA ASP A 170 -6.08 14.51 3.67
C ASP A 170 -6.83 15.24 2.56
N LEU A 171 -6.69 14.78 1.31
CA LEU A 171 -7.37 15.38 0.17
C LEU A 171 -8.89 15.27 0.34
N VAL A 172 -9.42 14.12 0.79
CA VAL A 172 -10.86 13.93 1.03
C VAL A 172 -11.38 14.88 2.10
N ALA A 173 -10.63 15.06 3.19
CA ALA A 173 -10.98 15.97 4.28
C ALA A 173 -10.92 17.45 3.88
N MET A 174 -10.11 17.80 2.88
CA MET A 174 -9.98 19.18 2.39
C MET A 174 -11.18 19.64 1.57
N GLY A 175 -11.57 20.89 1.81
CA GLY A 175 -12.45 21.64 0.92
C GLY A 175 -11.82 21.83 -0.47
N ARG A 176 -12.66 22.10 -1.47
CA ARG A 176 -12.26 22.15 -2.88
C ARG A 176 -11.04 23.06 -3.15
N SER A 177 -11.04 24.27 -2.60
CA SER A 177 -9.97 25.25 -2.82
C SER A 177 -8.64 24.84 -2.19
N ASP A 178 -8.67 24.22 -1.02
CA ASP A 178 -7.46 23.78 -0.32
C ASP A 178 -6.86 22.54 -0.98
N ARG A 179 -7.72 21.63 -1.46
CA ARG A 179 -7.30 20.45 -2.23
C ARG A 179 -6.53 20.83 -3.49
N VAL A 180 -7.04 21.81 -4.24
CA VAL A 180 -6.36 22.34 -5.43
C VAL A 180 -5.00 22.93 -5.07
N ARG A 181 -4.90 23.65 -3.94
CA ARG A 181 -3.63 24.22 -3.48
C ARG A 181 -2.63 23.14 -3.08
N ALA A 182 -3.05 22.13 -2.32
CA ALA A 182 -2.21 21.00 -1.93
C ALA A 182 -1.67 20.26 -3.17
N LEU A 183 -2.54 19.95 -4.12
CA LEU A 183 -2.15 19.26 -5.36
C LEU A 183 -1.27 20.10 -6.30
N HIS A 184 -1.24 21.42 -6.13
CA HIS A 184 -0.34 22.27 -6.91
C HIS A 184 1.13 22.10 -6.48
N GLY A 185 1.39 21.83 -5.20
CA GLY A 185 2.73 21.63 -4.63
C GLY A 185 3.14 20.17 -4.48
N ALA A 186 2.17 19.26 -4.44
CA ALA A 186 2.41 17.83 -4.22
C ALA A 186 3.13 17.18 -5.40
N GLY A 187 4.27 16.53 -5.12
CA GLY A 187 4.89 15.60 -6.07
C GLY A 187 4.44 14.15 -5.84
N VAL A 188 3.84 13.86 -4.69
CA VAL A 188 3.37 12.52 -4.31
C VAL A 188 2.02 12.61 -3.61
N VAL A 189 1.09 11.74 -3.99
CA VAL A 189 -0.13 11.44 -3.26
C VAL A 189 -0.07 9.97 -2.82
N ALA A 190 0.00 9.75 -1.50
CA ALA A 190 0.18 8.43 -0.88
C ALA A 190 -1.12 7.91 -0.24
N ARG A 191 -1.16 6.61 0.12
CA ARG A 191 -2.36 5.92 0.64
C ARG A 191 -3.63 6.19 -0.18
N VAL A 192 -3.51 6.21 -1.52
CA VAL A 192 -4.64 6.52 -2.39
C VAL A 192 -5.44 5.25 -2.70
N ALA A 193 -6.70 5.21 -2.28
CA ALA A 193 -7.64 4.17 -2.67
C ALA A 193 -7.98 4.27 -4.17
N PRO A 194 -8.34 3.16 -4.86
CA PRO A 194 -8.69 3.18 -6.28
C PRO A 194 -9.73 4.25 -6.64
N GLU A 195 -10.75 4.43 -5.80
CA GLU A 195 -11.83 5.41 -5.99
C GLU A 195 -11.32 6.86 -5.81
N GLN A 196 -10.32 7.06 -4.95
CA GLN A 196 -9.73 8.38 -4.70
C GLN A 196 -8.83 8.86 -5.85
N LYS A 197 -8.31 7.96 -6.70
CA LYS A 197 -7.48 8.33 -7.87
C LYS A 197 -8.26 9.22 -8.85
N LEU A 198 -9.54 8.94 -9.06
CA LEU A 198 -10.43 9.76 -9.89
C LEU A 198 -10.54 11.18 -9.32
N HIS A 199 -10.76 11.31 -8.01
CA HIS A 199 -10.88 12.62 -7.36
C HIS A 199 -9.61 13.48 -7.49
N VAL A 200 -8.43 12.85 -7.50
CA VAL A 200 -7.16 13.56 -7.72
C VAL A 200 -7.09 14.12 -9.14
N VAL A 201 -7.43 13.32 -10.15
CA VAL A 201 -7.48 13.76 -11.56
C VAL A 201 -8.46 14.92 -11.73
N GLU A 202 -9.69 14.77 -11.23
CA GLU A 202 -10.71 15.81 -11.31
C GLU A 202 -10.29 17.10 -10.60
N ALA A 203 -9.63 17.01 -9.44
CA ALA A 203 -9.15 18.18 -8.71
C ALA A 203 -8.05 18.93 -9.48
N LEU A 204 -7.13 18.22 -10.12
CA LEU A 204 -6.11 18.82 -10.98
C LEU A 204 -6.72 19.49 -12.22
N GLN A 205 -7.71 18.86 -12.86
CA GLN A 205 -8.45 19.45 -13.98
C GLN A 205 -9.21 20.71 -13.57
N GLN A 206 -9.86 20.69 -12.40
CA GLN A 206 -10.56 21.85 -11.85
C GLN A 206 -9.61 22.99 -11.48
N ALA A 207 -8.34 22.69 -11.23
CA ALA A 207 -7.27 23.69 -11.08
C ALA A 207 -6.83 24.31 -12.41
N GLY A 208 -7.47 23.95 -13.53
CA GLY A 208 -7.14 24.43 -14.87
C GLY A 208 -5.92 23.75 -15.49
N ARG A 209 -5.50 22.58 -14.97
CA ARG A 209 -4.43 21.77 -15.56
C ARG A 209 -5.01 20.85 -16.64
N VAL A 210 -4.22 20.61 -17.68
CA VAL A 210 -4.43 19.47 -18.60
C VAL A 210 -3.73 18.28 -17.98
N VAL A 211 -4.47 17.20 -17.73
CA VAL A 211 -4.00 16.04 -16.97
C VAL A 211 -3.82 14.85 -17.89
N ALA A 212 -2.62 14.26 -17.86
CA ALA A 212 -2.38 12.93 -18.39
C ALA A 212 -2.27 11.94 -17.22
N MET A 213 -2.98 10.81 -17.29
CA MET A 213 -2.92 9.75 -16.29
C MET A 213 -2.36 8.48 -16.93
N ALA A 214 -1.29 7.94 -16.35
CA ALA A 214 -0.69 6.68 -16.75
C ALA A 214 -0.89 5.63 -15.65
N GLY A 215 -1.34 4.44 -16.02
CA GLY A 215 -1.53 3.32 -15.09
C GLY A 215 -1.69 1.99 -15.84
N ASP A 216 -1.57 0.89 -15.12
CA ASP A 216 -1.49 -0.47 -15.69
C ASP A 216 -2.62 -1.40 -15.25
N GLY A 217 -3.46 -0.97 -14.29
CA GLY A 217 -4.46 -1.83 -13.66
C GLY A 217 -5.91 -1.46 -13.91
N ALA A 218 -6.80 -2.42 -13.63
CA ALA A 218 -8.24 -2.17 -13.52
C ALA A 218 -8.56 -1.09 -12.46
N ASN A 219 -7.73 -1.00 -11.41
CA ASN A 219 -7.83 0.00 -10.34
C ASN A 219 -7.64 1.44 -10.84
N ASP A 220 -6.94 1.64 -11.96
CA ASP A 220 -6.67 2.96 -12.55
C ASP A 220 -7.67 3.32 -13.65
N ALA A 221 -8.51 2.38 -14.07
CA ALA A 221 -9.30 2.51 -15.29
C ALA A 221 -10.27 3.71 -15.25
N ALA A 222 -10.85 4.01 -14.09
CA ALA A 222 -11.71 5.19 -13.93
C ALA A 222 -10.93 6.50 -14.09
N ALA A 223 -9.77 6.61 -13.42
CA ALA A 223 -8.91 7.79 -13.48
C ALA A 223 -8.30 8.00 -14.88
N ILE A 224 -7.85 6.92 -15.53
CA ILE A 224 -7.33 6.95 -16.90
C ILE A 224 -8.38 7.47 -17.88
N ARG A 225 -9.64 7.05 -17.75
CA ARG A 225 -10.73 7.52 -18.63
C ARG A 225 -11.14 8.97 -18.38
N ALA A 226 -11.00 9.46 -17.15
CA ALA A 226 -11.38 10.82 -16.79
C ALA A 226 -10.32 11.87 -17.15
N ALA A 227 -9.06 11.47 -17.23
CA ALA A 227 -7.96 12.35 -17.62
C ALA A 227 -8.15 12.88 -19.05
N ASP A 228 -7.61 14.08 -19.33
CA ASP A 228 -7.62 14.65 -20.69
C ASP A 228 -6.86 13.75 -21.67
N VAL A 229 -5.82 13.07 -21.18
CA VAL A 229 -5.10 12.01 -21.89
C VAL A 229 -4.91 10.79 -20.98
N GLY A 230 -5.57 9.69 -21.30
CA GLY A 230 -5.39 8.41 -20.62
C GLY A 230 -4.32 7.54 -21.30
N VAL A 231 -3.36 7.03 -20.54
CA VAL A 231 -2.32 6.11 -21.01
C VAL A 231 -2.41 4.79 -20.24
N GLY A 232 -2.89 3.74 -20.91
CA GLY A 232 -2.82 2.38 -20.38
C GLY A 232 -1.44 1.80 -20.64
N ILE A 233 -0.79 1.28 -19.59
CA ILE A 233 0.49 0.59 -19.70
C ILE A 233 0.22 -0.92 -19.58
N GLU A 234 0.62 -1.70 -20.58
CA GLU A 234 0.67 -3.15 -20.41
C GLU A 234 1.81 -3.49 -19.45
N ALA A 235 1.47 -3.93 -18.24
CA ALA A 235 2.42 -4.59 -17.36
C ALA A 235 2.75 -5.96 -17.97
N ARG A 236 4.00 -6.16 -18.43
CA ARG A 236 4.50 -7.52 -18.68
C ARG A 236 4.70 -8.19 -17.31
N GLY A 237 3.72 -8.99 -16.89
CA GLY A 237 3.81 -9.77 -15.65
C GLY A 237 2.46 -10.15 -15.06
N SER A 238 1.68 -10.96 -15.78
CA SER A 238 0.64 -11.83 -15.20
C SER A 238 0.32 -12.90 -16.24
N ALA A 239 1.19 -13.90 -16.32
CA ALA A 239 0.92 -15.18 -16.97
C ALA A 239 1.15 -16.28 -15.94
#